data_AF-A0A3N7H804-F1
#
_entry.id   AF-A0A3N7H804-F1
#
_cell.length_a   1.000
_cell.length_b   1.000
_cell.length_c   1.000
_cell.angle_alpha   90.00
_cell.angle_beta   90.00
_cell.angle_gamma   90.00
#
_symmetry.space_group_name_H-M   'P 1'
#
loop_
_entity.id
_entity.type
_entity.pdbx_description
1 polymer ?
#
loop_
_entity_poly.entity_id
_entity_poly.type
_entity_poly.pdbx_seq_one_letter_code
_entity_poly.pdbx_strand_id
1 'polypeptide(L)'
;MKYCFIFFLISTLVGLHTGYAQVGGVERLSNGKFELVFKRASGELEKMVSVKENASFLVDEIISGGSPWEIIIDGTEKSRRIDARAASNFTTSQKANGLELTWAGFEGLPTDFRVTAYVDLLPDSAMSAWRIRVDGTAGTLIRKVTFPRIAGLKDLGEEELAVPDWMGALLKSPRAVLTPGGGGFAWEYPGHMSMQFITLYNPHDAGIYLASDDSLAYSKTFTLSVDSTGMLVYGVD
;
A
#
# COMPACT_ATOMS: atom_id res chain seq x y z
N MET A 1 9.39 -27.97 -58.03
CA MET A 1 10.18 -27.55 -56.85
C MET A 1 9.41 -26.45 -56.12
N LYS A 2 8.76 -26.79 -55.01
CA LYS A 2 8.07 -25.82 -54.14
C LYS A 2 8.78 -25.88 -52.79
N TYR A 3 9.45 -24.80 -52.39
CA TYR A 3 10.02 -24.65 -51.07
C TYR A 3 8.89 -24.36 -50.09
N CYS A 4 8.68 -25.25 -49.12
CA CYS A 4 7.77 -25.05 -47.99
C CYS A 4 8.63 -24.68 -46.78
N PHE A 5 8.57 -23.41 -46.37
CA PHE A 5 9.13 -22.94 -45.11
C PHE A 5 8.16 -23.36 -44.00
N ILE A 6 8.58 -24.30 -43.16
CA ILE A 6 7.89 -24.63 -41.92
C ILE A 6 8.44 -23.68 -40.85
N PHE A 7 7.65 -22.68 -40.49
CA PHE A 7 7.87 -21.87 -39.29
C PHE A 7 7.44 -22.70 -38.07
N PHE A 8 8.39 -23.12 -37.24
CA PHE A 8 8.09 -23.61 -35.90
C PHE A 8 7.69 -22.42 -35.03
N LEU A 9 6.38 -22.20 -34.88
CA LEU A 9 5.86 -21.33 -33.84
C LEU A 9 5.98 -22.08 -32.51
N ILE A 10 7.07 -21.84 -31.77
CA ILE A 10 7.19 -22.29 -30.38
C ILE A 10 6.22 -21.44 -29.57
N SER A 11 4.98 -21.92 -29.44
CA SER A 11 4.03 -21.44 -28.45
C SER A 11 4.52 -21.93 -27.09
N THR A 12 5.28 -21.09 -26.38
CA THR A 12 5.43 -21.28 -24.94
C THR A 12 4.10 -20.91 -24.29
N LEU A 13 3.30 -21.93 -23.96
CA LEU A 13 2.28 -21.81 -22.91
C LEU A 13 3.01 -21.39 -21.63
N VAL A 14 2.96 -20.09 -21.30
CA VAL A 14 3.33 -19.61 -19.98
C VAL A 14 2.17 -19.98 -19.06
N GLY A 15 2.36 -21.02 -18.25
CA GLY A 15 1.44 -21.35 -17.18
C GLY A 15 1.26 -20.16 -16.24
N LEU A 16 0.03 -19.99 -15.74
CA LEU A 16 -0.31 -19.09 -14.64
C LEU A 16 0.51 -19.50 -13.39
N HIS A 17 1.70 -18.93 -13.27
CA HIS A 17 2.47 -18.93 -12.03
C HIS A 17 2.61 -17.49 -11.58
N THR A 18 2.47 -17.27 -10.27
CA THR A 18 2.92 -16.07 -9.57
C THR A 18 4.32 -15.73 -10.07
N GLY A 19 4.43 -14.65 -10.82
CA GLY A 19 5.60 -14.31 -11.61
C GLY A 19 6.39 -13.20 -10.92
N TYR A 20 7.62 -13.52 -10.53
CA TYR A 20 8.60 -12.55 -10.06
C TYR A 20 9.53 -12.19 -11.20
N ALA A 21 9.77 -10.89 -11.39
CA ALA A 21 10.73 -10.41 -12.37
C ALA A 21 11.62 -9.34 -11.73
N GLN A 22 12.92 -9.61 -11.70
CA GLN A 22 13.97 -8.64 -11.37
C GLN A 22 14.30 -7.87 -12.63
N VAL A 23 13.60 -6.76 -12.86
CA VAL A 23 13.84 -5.91 -14.02
C VAL A 23 14.00 -4.48 -13.53
N GLY A 24 15.23 -3.97 -13.57
CA GLY A 24 15.56 -2.54 -13.37
C GLY A 24 15.09 -1.94 -12.05
N GLY A 25 15.94 -1.86 -11.03
CA GLY A 25 15.77 -0.95 -9.88
C GLY A 25 14.52 -1.16 -8.99
N VAL A 26 13.66 -2.13 -9.28
CA VAL A 26 12.39 -2.38 -8.57
C VAL A 26 12.23 -3.83 -8.17
N GLU A 27 11.36 -4.05 -7.18
CA GLU A 27 10.86 -5.35 -6.74
C GLU A 27 9.39 -5.47 -7.16
N ARG A 28 9.09 -6.42 -8.06
CA ARG A 28 7.75 -6.62 -8.62
C ARG A 28 7.12 -7.88 -8.07
N LEU A 29 5.87 -7.77 -7.61
CA LEU A 29 5.04 -8.88 -7.16
C LEU A 29 3.77 -8.94 -8.01
N SER A 30 3.54 -10.05 -8.73
CA SER A 30 2.33 -10.23 -9.56
C SER A 30 1.80 -11.66 -9.56
N ASN A 31 0.48 -11.80 -9.58
CA ASN A 31 -0.25 -13.07 -9.74
C ASN A 31 -1.04 -13.12 -11.07
N GLY A 32 -0.75 -12.21 -12.01
CA GLY A 32 -1.49 -12.08 -13.28
C GLY A 32 -2.87 -11.43 -13.17
N LYS A 33 -3.31 -11.06 -11.97
CA LYS A 33 -4.56 -10.30 -11.71
C LYS A 33 -4.27 -8.96 -11.05
N PHE A 34 -3.29 -8.93 -10.15
CA PHE A 34 -2.80 -7.76 -9.47
C PHE A 34 -1.29 -7.65 -9.61
N GLU A 35 -0.81 -6.43 -9.56
CA GLU A 35 0.60 -6.11 -9.56
C GLU A 35 0.92 -5.00 -8.56
N LEU A 36 1.94 -5.26 -7.76
CA LEU A 36 2.57 -4.30 -6.86
C LEU A 36 4.04 -4.14 -7.25
N VAL A 37 4.51 -2.91 -7.26
CA VAL A 37 5.91 -2.58 -7.56
C VAL A 37 6.48 -1.70 -6.45
N PHE A 38 7.62 -2.10 -5.91
CA PHE A 38 8.34 -1.37 -4.86
C PHE A 38 9.72 -0.93 -5.35
N LYS A 39 10.20 0.24 -4.93
CA LYS A 39 11.59 0.68 -5.16
C LYS A 39 12.54 -0.28 -4.49
N ARG A 40 13.52 -0.81 -5.23
CA ARG A 40 14.55 -1.69 -4.65
C ARG A 40 15.45 -0.97 -3.64
N ALA A 41 15.67 0.33 -3.83
CA ALA A 41 16.55 1.11 -2.96
C ALA A 41 15.94 1.44 -1.60
N SER A 42 14.62 1.62 -1.53
CA SER A 42 13.95 2.18 -0.35
C SER A 42 12.71 1.42 0.10
N GLY A 43 12.19 0.48 -0.68
CA GLY A 43 10.95 -0.25 -0.37
C GLY A 43 9.68 0.59 -0.49
N GLU A 44 9.77 1.81 -1.02
CA GLU A 44 8.60 2.64 -1.31
C GLU A 44 7.73 1.97 -2.39
N LEU A 45 6.42 1.96 -2.20
CA LEU A 45 5.45 1.51 -3.18
C LEU A 45 5.39 2.52 -4.34
N GLU A 46 5.59 2.04 -5.57
CA GLU A 46 5.54 2.86 -6.78
C GLU A 46 4.31 2.58 -7.64
N LYS A 47 3.87 1.32 -7.71
CA LYS A 47 2.74 0.94 -8.56
C LYS A 47 1.81 -0.03 -7.85
N MET A 48 0.53 0.17 -8.12
CA MET A 48 -0.56 -0.72 -7.73
C MET A 48 -1.52 -0.80 -8.91
N VAL A 49 -1.54 -1.96 -9.58
CA VAL A 49 -2.21 -2.12 -10.87
C VAL A 49 -3.11 -3.33 -10.83
N SER A 50 -4.39 -3.15 -11.18
CA SER A 50 -5.23 -4.28 -11.54
C SER A 50 -5.04 -4.62 -13.03
N VAL A 51 -4.62 -5.85 -13.29
CA VAL A 51 -4.37 -6.37 -14.63
C VAL A 51 -5.68 -6.59 -15.38
N LYS A 52 -6.73 -7.05 -14.68
CA LYS A 52 -8.03 -7.36 -15.30
C LYS A 52 -8.76 -6.10 -15.74
N GLU A 53 -8.80 -5.09 -14.89
CA GLU A 53 -9.43 -3.79 -15.16
C GLU A 53 -8.51 -2.84 -15.93
N ASN A 54 -7.25 -3.23 -16.18
CA ASN A 54 -6.23 -2.38 -16.80
C ASN A 54 -6.12 -0.99 -16.13
N ALA A 55 -6.24 -0.98 -14.80
CA ALA A 55 -6.33 0.22 -13.99
C ALA A 55 -5.08 0.38 -13.10
N SER A 56 -4.45 1.56 -13.16
CA SER A 56 -3.42 1.97 -12.20
C SER A 56 -4.03 2.86 -11.13
N PHE A 57 -3.77 2.52 -9.88
CA PHE A 57 -4.35 3.20 -8.72
C PHE A 57 -3.44 4.28 -8.13
N LEU A 58 -2.17 4.30 -8.53
CA LEU A 58 -1.20 5.31 -8.10
C LEU A 58 -0.83 6.24 -9.26
N VAL A 59 -0.47 7.47 -8.92
CA VAL A 59 0.17 8.42 -9.85
C VAL A 59 1.54 7.89 -10.28
N ASP A 60 2.03 8.34 -11.44
CA ASP A 60 3.32 7.88 -11.98
C ASP A 60 4.52 8.35 -11.14
N GLU A 61 4.40 9.48 -10.46
CA GLU A 61 5.42 10.05 -9.58
C GLU A 61 4.81 10.48 -8.24
N ILE A 62 5.25 9.88 -7.13
CA ILE A 62 4.78 10.19 -5.78
C ILE A 62 5.76 11.17 -5.12
N ILE A 63 5.41 12.46 -5.11
CA ILE A 63 6.30 13.54 -4.67
C ILE A 63 6.57 13.47 -3.15
N SER A 64 5.58 13.11 -2.35
CA SER A 64 5.70 13.05 -0.88
C SER A 64 6.49 11.85 -0.35
N GLY A 65 6.79 10.87 -1.21
CA GLY A 65 7.37 9.58 -0.86
C GLY A 65 6.32 8.47 -0.74
N GLY A 66 6.65 7.32 -1.32
CA GLY A 66 5.78 6.14 -1.43
C GLY A 66 5.89 5.18 -0.25
N SER A 67 6.31 5.64 0.94
CA SER A 67 6.51 4.75 2.08
C SER A 67 5.20 4.00 2.42
N PRO A 68 5.23 2.66 2.51
CA PRO A 68 4.05 1.84 2.82
C PRO A 68 3.65 1.91 4.30
N TRP A 69 4.44 2.59 5.13
CA TRP A 69 4.19 2.79 6.55
C TRP A 69 4.69 4.17 7.00
N GLU A 70 4.16 4.64 8.12
CA GLU A 70 4.68 5.77 8.90
C GLU A 70 4.60 5.43 10.38
N ILE A 71 5.62 5.77 11.17
CA ILE A 71 5.60 5.57 12.62
C ILE A 71 5.90 6.89 13.32
N ILE A 72 5.07 7.23 14.30
CA ILE A 72 5.33 8.32 15.25
C ILE A 72 5.92 7.71 16.51
N ILE A 73 7.15 8.10 16.83
CA ILE A 73 7.89 7.66 18.01
C ILE A 73 8.04 8.86 18.94
N ASP A 74 7.99 8.64 20.26
CA ASP A 74 8.38 9.67 21.20
C ASP A 74 9.87 9.92 21.26
N GLY A 75 10.25 11.17 21.04
CA GLY A 75 11.59 11.66 21.35
C GLY A 75 11.63 12.28 22.75
N THR A 76 12.84 12.54 23.23
CA THR A 76 13.11 13.18 24.52
C THR A 76 12.51 14.57 24.65
N GLU A 77 12.35 15.29 23.54
CA GLU A 77 11.78 16.66 23.51
C GLU A 77 10.53 16.77 22.63
N LYS A 78 10.50 16.07 21.49
CA LYS A 78 9.38 16.07 20.53
C LYS A 78 9.21 14.71 19.92
N SER A 79 7.96 14.33 19.63
CA SER A 79 7.69 13.13 18.84
C SER A 79 8.31 13.26 17.45
N ARG A 80 8.92 12.18 16.97
CA ARG A 80 9.57 12.06 15.68
C ARG A 80 8.73 11.16 14.78
N ARG A 81 8.46 11.64 13.56
CA ARG A 81 7.90 10.84 12.48
C ARG A 81 9.03 10.17 11.71
N ILE A 82 8.91 8.87 11.47
CA ILE A 82 9.81 8.11 10.59
C ILE A 82 9.01 7.34 9.55
N ASP A 83 9.62 7.12 8.40
CA ASP A 83 9.10 6.34 7.28
C ASP A 83 10.24 5.52 6.64
N ALA A 84 9.95 4.83 5.53
CA ALA A 84 10.92 4.00 4.82
C ALA A 84 12.23 4.72 4.46
N ARG A 85 12.21 6.03 4.22
CA ARG A 85 13.39 6.83 3.81
C ARG A 85 14.33 7.13 4.98
N ALA A 86 13.86 6.97 6.22
CA ALA A 86 14.69 7.14 7.40
C ALA A 86 15.61 5.94 7.69
N ALA A 87 15.39 4.81 7.00
CA ALA A 87 16.23 3.62 7.13
C ALA A 87 17.50 3.76 6.30
N SER A 88 18.66 3.44 6.87
CA SER A 88 19.91 3.37 6.12
C SER A 88 20.08 2.03 5.40
N ASN A 89 19.32 1.00 5.79
CA ASN A 89 19.35 -0.32 5.17
C ASN A 89 17.93 -0.80 4.87
N PHE A 90 17.74 -1.28 3.63
CA PHE A 90 16.51 -1.90 3.17
C PHE A 90 16.84 -3.21 2.46
N THR A 91 16.08 -4.25 2.77
CA THR A 91 16.25 -5.58 2.19
C THR A 91 14.91 -6.21 1.87
N THR A 92 14.92 -7.09 0.87
CA THR A 92 13.75 -7.86 0.46
C THR A 92 14.04 -9.36 0.51
N SER A 93 13.03 -10.14 0.86
CA SER A 93 13.08 -11.60 0.78
C SER A 93 11.81 -12.10 0.11
N GLN A 94 11.98 -12.92 -0.93
CA GLN A 94 10.86 -13.52 -1.63
C GLN A 94 10.26 -14.67 -0.82
N LYS A 95 8.93 -14.74 -0.79
CA LYS A 95 8.15 -15.87 -0.27
C LYS A 95 7.34 -16.49 -1.41
N ALA A 96 6.67 -17.61 -1.16
CA ALA A 96 5.94 -18.35 -2.18
C ALA A 96 4.94 -17.48 -2.98
N ASN A 97 4.17 -16.62 -2.29
CA ASN A 97 3.15 -15.75 -2.91
C ASN A 97 3.32 -14.27 -2.51
N GLY A 98 4.50 -13.86 -2.06
CA GLY A 98 4.65 -12.57 -1.42
C GLY A 98 6.08 -12.08 -1.28
N LEU A 99 6.21 -10.88 -0.72
CA LEU A 99 7.45 -10.23 -0.37
C LEU A 99 7.49 -9.93 1.12
N GLU A 100 8.65 -10.18 1.72
CA GLU A 100 9.02 -9.64 3.01
C GLU A 100 9.96 -8.45 2.77
N LEU A 101 9.54 -7.26 3.21
CA LEU A 101 10.23 -5.99 3.06
C LEU A 101 10.75 -5.57 4.44
N THR A 102 12.04 -5.34 4.59
CA THR A 102 12.65 -5.07 5.90
C THR A 102 13.51 -3.81 5.87
N TRP A 103 13.21 -2.89 6.78
CA TRP A 103 13.92 -1.62 6.99
C TRP A 103 14.63 -1.65 8.34
N ALA A 104 15.89 -1.21 8.37
CA ALA A 104 16.74 -1.20 9.56
C ALA A 104 17.78 -0.05 9.52
N GLY A 105 18.52 0.11 10.62
CA GLY A 105 19.59 1.10 10.71
C GLY A 105 19.07 2.53 10.78
N PHE A 106 18.03 2.75 11.57
CA PHE A 106 17.44 4.06 11.79
C PHE A 106 18.31 4.90 12.73
N GLU A 107 18.66 6.11 12.29
CA GLU A 107 19.44 7.03 13.12
C GLU A 107 18.71 7.35 14.43
N GLY A 108 19.42 7.28 15.57
CA GLY A 108 18.89 7.61 16.89
C GLY A 108 17.88 6.60 17.47
N LEU A 109 17.75 5.40 16.89
CA LEU A 109 16.98 4.29 17.46
C LEU A 109 17.89 3.12 17.85
N PRO A 110 17.40 2.16 18.67
CA PRO A 110 18.12 0.93 18.96
C PRO A 110 18.62 0.23 17.70
N THR A 111 19.80 -0.40 17.77
CA THR A 111 20.43 -1.04 16.61
C THR A 111 19.65 -2.25 16.09
N ASP A 112 18.84 -2.86 16.95
CA ASP A 112 17.92 -3.95 16.64
C ASP A 112 16.53 -3.46 16.20
N PHE A 113 16.25 -2.15 16.23
CA PHE A 113 14.98 -1.59 15.76
C PHE A 113 14.78 -1.89 14.27
N ARG A 114 13.65 -2.52 13.95
CA ARG A 114 13.34 -3.00 12.61
C ARG A 114 11.87 -2.82 12.32
N VAL A 115 11.56 -2.40 11.10
CA VAL A 115 10.21 -2.47 10.54
C VAL A 115 10.22 -3.54 9.46
N THR A 116 9.29 -4.49 9.54
CA THR A 116 9.13 -5.53 8.53
C THR A 116 7.69 -5.56 8.04
N ALA A 117 7.47 -5.39 6.75
CA ALA A 117 6.18 -5.56 6.10
C ALA A 117 6.15 -6.88 5.32
N TYR A 118 5.04 -7.59 5.43
CA TYR A 118 4.74 -8.79 4.67
C TYR A 118 3.61 -8.47 3.71
N VAL A 119 3.83 -8.68 2.42
CA VAL A 119 2.88 -8.39 1.35
C VAL A 119 2.66 -9.67 0.54
N ASP A 120 1.47 -10.26 0.66
CA ASP A 120 1.09 -11.48 -0.04
C ASP A 120 0.03 -11.15 -1.10
N LEU A 121 0.12 -11.74 -2.29
CA LEU A 121 -0.99 -11.72 -3.26
C LEU A 121 -1.92 -12.89 -2.99
N LEU A 122 -3.21 -12.62 -2.94
CA LEU A 122 -4.21 -13.67 -2.84
C LEU A 122 -4.30 -14.41 -4.18
N PRO A 123 -4.31 -15.76 -4.20
CA PRO A 123 -4.46 -16.52 -5.44
C PRO A 123 -5.71 -16.13 -6.21
N ASP A 124 -5.60 -16.09 -7.54
CA ASP A 124 -6.71 -15.89 -8.48
C ASP A 124 -7.59 -14.64 -8.23
N SER A 125 -7.06 -13.61 -7.59
CA SER A 125 -7.80 -12.38 -7.29
C SER A 125 -6.93 -11.13 -7.45
N ALA A 126 -7.59 -9.97 -7.62
CA ALA A 126 -6.95 -8.66 -7.66
C ALA A 126 -6.69 -8.10 -6.23
N MET A 127 -6.35 -8.96 -5.27
CA MET A 127 -6.23 -8.61 -3.85
C MET A 127 -4.86 -8.93 -3.30
N SER A 128 -4.46 -8.16 -2.29
CA SER A 128 -3.23 -8.36 -1.54
C SER A 128 -3.51 -8.26 -0.04
N ALA A 129 -2.77 -9.03 0.75
CA ALA A 129 -2.83 -9.02 2.20
C ALA A 129 -1.52 -8.45 2.76
N TRP A 130 -1.65 -7.51 3.70
CA TRP A 130 -0.54 -6.74 4.23
C TRP A 130 -0.46 -6.92 5.74
N ARG A 131 0.74 -7.19 6.26
CA ARG A 131 1.02 -7.27 7.70
C ARG A 131 2.29 -6.51 8.02
N ILE A 132 2.37 -5.95 9.22
CA ILE A 132 3.55 -5.23 9.70
C ILE A 132 4.01 -5.82 11.03
N ARG A 133 5.33 -5.80 11.25
CA ARG A 133 5.96 -6.04 12.54
C ARG A 133 6.96 -4.91 12.81
N VAL A 134 6.99 -4.45 14.06
CA VAL A 134 7.99 -3.51 14.55
C VAL A 134 8.72 -4.18 15.71
N ASP A 135 10.01 -4.47 15.51
CA ASP A 135 10.88 -5.16 16.47
C ASP A 135 11.90 -4.18 17.06
N GLY A 136 12.62 -4.59 18.12
CA GLY A 136 13.68 -3.79 18.74
C GLY A 136 13.19 -2.50 19.39
N THR A 137 11.96 -2.52 19.92
CA THR A 137 11.29 -1.33 20.48
C THR A 137 11.66 -1.03 21.93
N ALA A 138 12.61 -1.77 22.52
CA ALA A 138 13.03 -1.57 23.90
C ALA A 138 13.53 -0.13 24.10
N GLY A 139 12.97 0.57 25.09
CA GLY A 139 13.27 1.99 25.35
C GLY A 139 12.72 2.97 24.31
N THR A 140 11.94 2.49 23.33
CA THR A 140 11.33 3.31 22.27
C THR A 140 9.82 3.28 22.42
N LEU A 141 9.21 4.41 22.79
CA LEU A 141 7.76 4.51 22.88
C LEU A 141 7.17 4.82 21.50
N ILE A 142 6.49 3.84 20.91
CA ILE A 142 5.73 4.00 19.68
C ILE A 142 4.36 4.61 20.02
N ARG A 143 4.08 5.80 19.49
CA ARG A 143 2.78 6.45 19.65
C ARG A 143 1.77 6.02 18.61
N LYS A 144 2.22 5.79 17.38
CA LYS A 144 1.34 5.52 16.24
C LYS A 144 2.06 4.73 15.17
N VAL A 145 1.36 3.78 14.54
CA VAL A 145 1.82 3.05 13.36
C VAL A 145 0.75 3.19 12.30
N THR A 146 1.02 3.98 11.26
CA THR A 146 0.14 4.07 10.09
C THR A 146 0.52 2.95 9.11
N PHE A 147 -0.29 1.89 8.99
CA PHE A 147 -0.06 0.79 8.04
C PHE A 147 -1.35 0.03 7.65
N PRO A 148 -1.56 -0.29 6.35
CA PRO A 148 -0.76 0.18 5.23
C PRO A 148 -1.01 1.67 4.99
N ARG A 149 0.04 2.39 4.61
CA ARG A 149 -0.02 3.76 4.09
C ARG A 149 0.09 3.69 2.57
N ILE A 150 -0.91 4.21 1.85
CA ILE A 150 -0.92 4.24 0.39
C ILE A 150 -0.98 5.69 -0.04
N ALA A 151 0.15 6.25 -0.45
CA ALA A 151 0.25 7.62 -0.93
C ALA A 151 0.18 7.70 -2.46
N GLY A 152 -0.23 8.86 -2.97
CA GLY A 152 -0.28 9.08 -4.41
C GLY A 152 -1.46 8.38 -5.08
N LEU A 153 -2.59 8.21 -4.38
CA LEU A 153 -3.80 7.66 -4.98
C LEU A 153 -4.23 8.54 -6.17
N LYS A 154 -4.21 7.93 -7.36
CA LYS A 154 -4.55 8.59 -8.63
C LYS A 154 -6.00 9.03 -8.60
N ASP A 155 -6.29 10.19 -9.20
CA ASP A 155 -7.66 10.62 -9.47
C ASP A 155 -8.33 9.64 -10.43
N LEU A 156 -9.36 8.94 -9.94
CA LEU A 156 -10.13 7.97 -10.72
C LEU A 156 -11.29 8.63 -11.48
N GLY A 157 -11.45 9.95 -11.42
CA GLY A 157 -12.52 10.69 -12.10
C GLY A 157 -13.75 10.91 -11.21
N GLU A 158 -14.92 10.41 -11.63
CA GLU A 158 -16.19 10.51 -10.88
C GLU A 158 -16.17 9.61 -9.63
N GLU A 159 -15.31 9.95 -8.68
CA GLU A 159 -15.06 9.16 -7.48
C GLU A 159 -16.23 9.20 -6.50
N GLU A 160 -16.52 8.05 -5.91
CA GLU A 160 -17.37 7.88 -4.76
C GLU A 160 -16.58 7.20 -3.62
N LEU A 161 -16.80 7.66 -2.40
CA LEU A 161 -16.23 7.11 -1.18
C LEU A 161 -17.34 6.51 -0.33
N ALA A 162 -17.33 5.18 -0.22
CA ALA A 162 -18.26 4.48 0.65
C ALA A 162 -17.56 4.01 1.93
N VAL A 163 -18.17 4.35 3.06
CA VAL A 163 -17.67 4.02 4.40
C VAL A 163 -18.80 3.48 5.26
N PRO A 164 -18.56 2.45 6.10
CA PRO A 164 -19.56 1.87 6.99
C PRO A 164 -19.76 2.72 8.26
N ASP A 165 -19.80 4.05 8.11
CA ASP A 165 -20.05 4.98 9.22
C ASP A 165 -21.53 4.90 9.64
N TRP A 166 -21.80 4.47 10.88
CA TRP A 166 -23.12 4.08 11.37
C TRP A 166 -23.84 3.08 10.44
N MET A 167 -24.90 3.54 9.75
CA MET A 167 -25.69 2.76 8.77
C MET A 167 -25.04 2.70 7.38
N GLY A 168 -23.89 3.36 7.20
CA GLY A 168 -23.22 3.57 5.93
C GLY A 168 -23.36 5.00 5.44
N ALA A 169 -22.28 5.50 4.85
CA ALA A 169 -22.23 6.80 4.19
C ALA A 169 -21.60 6.66 2.80
N LEU A 170 -22.14 7.42 1.84
CA LEU A 170 -21.63 7.53 0.48
C LEU A 170 -21.36 9.01 0.19
N LEU A 171 -20.09 9.36 -0.01
CA LEU A 171 -19.68 10.70 -0.40
C LEU A 171 -19.32 10.71 -1.88
N LYS A 172 -20.02 11.54 -2.66
CA LYS A 172 -19.70 11.78 -4.06
C LYS A 172 -18.64 12.86 -4.18
N SER A 173 -17.70 12.68 -5.10
CA SER A 173 -16.58 13.59 -5.35
C SER A 173 -15.79 13.92 -4.07
N PRO A 174 -15.28 12.92 -3.33
CA PRO A 174 -14.63 13.12 -2.03
C PRO A 174 -13.44 14.09 -2.08
N ARG A 175 -12.75 14.19 -3.22
CA ARG A 175 -11.64 15.14 -3.43
C ARG A 175 -12.09 16.61 -3.39
N ALA A 176 -13.33 16.92 -3.77
CA ALA A 176 -13.81 18.30 -3.87
C ALA A 176 -13.89 19.02 -2.52
N VAL A 177 -13.91 18.27 -1.41
CA VAL A 177 -13.99 18.80 -0.04
C VAL A 177 -12.67 18.64 0.73
N LEU A 178 -11.66 18.02 0.12
CA LEU A 178 -10.32 17.89 0.70
C LEU A 178 -9.47 19.09 0.26
N THR A 179 -8.77 19.72 1.21
CA THR A 179 -7.88 20.84 0.93
C THR A 179 -6.42 20.42 1.19
N PRO A 180 -5.46 20.71 0.29
CA PRO A 180 -4.05 20.42 0.53
C PRO A 180 -3.54 21.08 1.81
N GLY A 181 -2.94 20.28 2.71
CA GLY A 181 -2.54 20.75 4.04
C GLY A 181 -3.69 21.01 5.01
N GLY A 182 -4.94 20.89 4.56
CA GLY A 182 -6.12 20.76 5.40
C GLY A 182 -6.34 19.30 5.81
N GLY A 183 -7.13 19.10 6.86
CA GLY A 183 -7.41 17.76 7.40
C GLY A 183 -8.00 16.81 6.36
N GLY A 184 -7.93 15.51 6.67
CA GLY A 184 -8.62 14.45 5.93
C GLY A 184 -9.87 13.99 6.63
N PHE A 185 -10.46 12.94 6.08
CA PHE A 185 -11.45 12.14 6.79
C PHE A 185 -10.75 11.12 7.71
N ALA A 186 -11.38 10.84 8.84
CA ALA A 186 -10.95 9.85 9.80
C ALA A 186 -12.17 9.10 10.35
N TRP A 187 -12.08 7.77 10.40
CA TRP A 187 -13.14 6.91 10.94
C TRP A 187 -12.55 5.88 11.89
N GLU A 188 -13.06 5.87 13.12
CA GLU A 188 -12.59 5.01 14.19
C GLU A 188 -13.33 3.67 14.21
N TYR A 189 -12.57 2.59 14.40
CA TYR A 189 -13.08 1.25 14.65
C TYR A 189 -12.32 0.59 15.81
N PRO A 190 -12.98 -0.05 16.79
CA PRO A 190 -14.42 -0.06 16.96
C PRO A 190 -14.92 1.33 17.39
N GLY A 191 -16.15 1.67 17.03
CA GLY A 191 -16.70 2.99 17.29
C GLY A 191 -17.80 3.33 16.28
N HIS A 192 -17.60 4.41 15.54
CA HIS A 192 -18.55 4.88 14.53
C HIS A 192 -18.68 3.92 13.34
N MET A 193 -17.62 3.20 12.99
CA MET A 193 -17.66 2.23 11.89
C MET A 193 -18.31 0.91 12.33
N SER A 194 -19.31 0.46 11.58
CA SER A 194 -19.95 -0.85 11.78
C SER A 194 -19.13 -2.02 11.19
N MET A 195 -18.19 -1.74 10.28
CA MET A 195 -17.31 -2.71 9.61
C MET A 195 -15.92 -2.13 9.40
N GLN A 196 -14.91 -2.99 9.20
CA GLN A 196 -13.50 -2.60 9.13
C GLN A 196 -13.03 -2.36 7.69
N PHE A 197 -13.70 -1.49 6.94
CA PHE A 197 -13.27 -1.15 5.58
C PHE A 197 -13.63 0.26 5.15
N ILE A 198 -12.93 0.76 4.14
CA ILE A 198 -13.38 1.88 3.30
C ILE A 198 -13.18 1.52 1.83
N THR A 199 -13.91 2.18 0.92
CA THR A 199 -13.70 2.01 -0.52
C THR A 199 -13.78 3.33 -1.26
N LEU A 200 -12.80 3.57 -2.13
CA LEU A 200 -12.76 4.71 -3.06
C LEU A 200 -12.81 4.16 -4.48
N TYR A 201 -13.82 4.52 -5.26
CA TYR A 201 -14.04 3.93 -6.57
C TYR A 201 -14.68 4.91 -7.55
N ASN A 202 -14.48 4.69 -8.84
CA ASN A 202 -15.32 5.27 -9.88
C ASN A 202 -16.45 4.27 -10.22
N PRO A 203 -17.74 4.64 -10.10
CA PRO A 203 -18.88 3.75 -10.39
C PRO A 203 -18.92 3.18 -11.82
N HIS A 204 -18.17 3.77 -12.74
CA HIS A 204 -18.13 3.43 -14.15
C HIS A 204 -16.83 2.77 -14.61
N ASP A 205 -15.88 2.55 -13.69
CA ASP A 205 -14.55 1.99 -14.02
C ASP A 205 -14.05 1.04 -12.92
N ALA A 206 -13.11 1.49 -12.09
CA ALA A 206 -12.43 0.69 -11.08
C ALA A 206 -12.34 1.43 -9.74
N GLY A 207 -11.94 0.70 -8.70
CA GLY A 207 -11.76 1.25 -7.37
C GLY A 207 -10.91 0.36 -6.47
N ILE A 208 -10.68 0.87 -5.27
CA ILE A 208 -9.85 0.23 -4.26
C ILE A 208 -10.72 -0.01 -3.02
N TYR A 209 -10.78 -1.26 -2.61
CA TYR A 209 -11.37 -1.70 -1.36
C TYR A 209 -10.26 -2.01 -0.37
N LEU A 210 -10.31 -1.40 0.81
CA LEU A 210 -9.28 -1.53 1.83
C LEU A 210 -9.94 -1.92 3.14
N ALA A 211 -9.54 -3.06 3.68
CA ALA A 211 -10.14 -3.64 4.88
C ALA A 211 -9.09 -4.19 5.85
N SER A 212 -9.46 -4.27 7.12
CA SER A 212 -8.64 -4.89 8.16
C SER A 212 -9.16 -6.29 8.47
N ASP A 213 -8.30 -7.29 8.32
CA ASP A 213 -8.52 -8.65 8.82
C ASP A 213 -8.10 -8.74 10.28
N ASP A 214 -8.93 -8.18 11.15
CA ASP A 214 -8.71 -8.17 12.59
C ASP A 214 -9.95 -8.62 13.35
N SER A 215 -9.99 -9.91 13.66
CA SER A 215 -11.06 -10.52 14.43
C SER A 215 -11.11 -10.09 15.89
N LEU A 216 -10.04 -9.47 16.42
CA LEU A 216 -9.96 -9.03 17.82
C LEU A 216 -10.43 -7.58 18.01
N ALA A 217 -10.74 -6.88 16.91
CA ALA A 217 -11.25 -5.51 16.92
C ALA A 217 -10.37 -4.54 17.72
N TYR A 218 -9.06 -4.58 17.50
CA TYR A 218 -8.16 -3.57 18.04
C TYR A 218 -8.56 -2.19 17.52
N SER A 219 -8.41 -1.19 18.39
CA SER A 219 -8.67 0.21 18.02
C SER A 219 -7.77 0.62 16.87
N LYS A 220 -8.38 1.20 15.84
CA LYS A 220 -7.71 1.76 14.67
C LYS A 220 -8.51 2.89 14.06
N THR A 221 -7.83 3.73 13.29
CA THR A 221 -8.47 4.82 12.57
C THR A 221 -8.16 4.73 11.09
N PHE A 222 -9.19 4.54 10.26
CA PHE A 222 -9.07 4.63 8.81
C PHE A 222 -9.02 6.10 8.40
N THR A 223 -8.09 6.47 7.55
CA THR A 223 -7.89 7.86 7.12
C THR A 223 -7.84 7.96 5.61
N LEU A 224 -8.43 9.04 5.09
CA LEU A 224 -8.27 9.48 3.71
C LEU A 224 -7.99 10.97 3.73
N SER A 225 -6.77 11.37 3.38
CA SER A 225 -6.28 12.73 3.55
C SER A 225 -5.49 13.20 2.34
N VAL A 226 -5.23 14.50 2.26
CA VAL A 226 -4.35 15.06 1.23
C VAL A 226 -3.05 15.51 1.90
N ASP A 227 -1.91 15.06 1.38
CA ASP A 227 -0.62 15.46 1.91
C ASP A 227 -0.24 16.91 1.50
N SER A 228 0.91 17.38 1.96
CA SER A 228 1.39 18.74 1.66
C SER A 228 1.66 18.99 0.18
N THR A 229 1.72 17.94 -0.65
CA THR A 229 1.92 18.01 -2.10
C THR A 229 0.60 17.99 -2.87
N GLY A 230 -0.53 17.85 -2.19
CA GLY A 230 -1.84 17.74 -2.83
C GLY A 230 -2.21 16.30 -3.22
N MET A 231 -1.40 15.30 -2.86
CA MET A 231 -1.67 13.90 -3.21
C MET A 231 -2.57 13.24 -2.16
N LEU A 232 -3.52 12.45 -2.65
CA LEU A 232 -4.42 11.69 -1.80
C LEU A 232 -3.67 10.51 -1.17
N VAL A 233 -3.83 10.34 0.14
CA VAL A 233 -3.17 9.34 0.98
C VAL A 233 -4.22 8.61 1.80
N TYR A 234 -4.20 7.29 1.70
CA TYR A 234 -4.88 6.40 2.63
C TYR A 234 -3.93 5.93 3.73
N GLY A 235 -4.46 5.75 4.94
CA GLY A 235 -3.73 5.11 6.04
C GLY A 235 -4.66 4.48 7.06
N VAL A 236 -4.14 3.50 7.79
CA VAL A 236 -4.78 2.95 9.00
C VAL A 236 -3.83 3.15 10.16
N ASP A 237 -4.25 3.95 11.15
CA ASP A 237 -3.53 4.22 12.39
C ASP A 237 -3.88 3.23 13.50
#